data_AF-A0A7G8ITY8-F1
#
_entry.id   AF-A0A7G8ITY8-F1
#
_cell.length_a   1.000
_cell.length_b   1.000
_cell.length_c   1.000
_cell.angle_alpha   90.00
_cell.angle_beta   90.00
_cell.angle_gamma   90.00
#
_symmetry.space_group_name_H-M   'P 1'
#
loop_
_entity.id
_entity.type
_entity.pdbx_description
1 polymer ?
#
loop_
_entity_poly.entity_id
_entity_poly.type
_entity_poly.pdbx_seq_one_letter_code
_entity_poly.pdbx_strand_id
1 'polypeptide(L)' 'MRFLVSDFGISWVESRNGRELVKFEGAEAIQELQRITGNLQRSRSECSSSQLKQG' A
#
# COMPACT_ATOMS: atom_id res chain seq x y z
N MET A 1 5.84 -8.38 -3.14
CA MET A 1 4.45 -8.05 -2.80
C MET A 1 3.55 -8.61 -3.88
N ARG A 2 2.50 -9.33 -3.50
CA ARG A 2 1.51 -9.94 -4.40
C ARG A 2 0.12 -9.77 -3.81
N PHE A 3 -0.86 -9.49 -4.66
CA PHE A 3 -2.27 -9.55 -4.30
C PHE A 3 -2.89 -10.79 -4.95
N LEU A 4 -3.67 -11.52 -4.18
CA LEU A 4 -4.50 -12.61 -4.68
C LEU A 4 -5.95 -12.26 -4.43
N VAL A 5 -6.78 -12.44 -5.45
CA VAL A 5 -8.23 -12.24 -5.37
C VAL A 5 -8.87 -13.54 -5.83
N SER A 6 -9.82 -14.03 -5.04
CA SER A 6 -10.56 -15.26 -5.31
C SER A 6 -11.98 -15.13 -4.77
N ASP A 7 -12.82 -16.13 -5.06
CA ASP A 7 -14.17 -16.22 -4.50
C ASP A 7 -14.17 -16.32 -2.96
N PHE A 8 -13.04 -16.72 -2.36
CA PHE A 8 -12.86 -16.82 -0.91
C PHE A 8 -12.36 -15.53 -0.27
N GLY A 9 -12.01 -14.51 -1.07
CA GLY A 9 -11.57 -13.20 -0.57
C GLY A 9 -10.27 -12.69 -1.19
N ILE A 10 -9.70 -11.70 -0.53
CA ILE A 10 -8.50 -10.96 -0.95
C ILE A 10 -7.37 -11.22 0.05
N SER A 11 -6.16 -11.45 -0.45
CA SER A 11 -4.95 -11.50 0.36
C SER A 11 -3.83 -10.63 -0.22
N TRP A 12 -3.00 -10.10 0.67
CA TRP A 12 -1.72 -9.46 0.37
C TRP A 12 -0.62 -10.34 0.93
N VAL A 13 0.38 -10.69 0.12
CA VAL A 13 1.59 -11.39 0.57
C VAL A 13 2.84 -10.57 0.26
N GLU A 14 3.67 -10.35 1.27
CA GLU A 14 5.05 -9.91 1.08
C GLU A 14 6.00 -11.08 1.20
N SER A 15 6.95 -11.15 0.27
CA SER A 15 7.97 -12.19 0.29
C SER A 15 9.32 -11.59 -0.04
N ARG A 16 10.37 -12.12 0.58
CA ARG A 16 11.77 -11.79 0.29
C ARG A 16 12.55 -13.08 0.13
N ASN A 17 13.27 -13.21 -0.98
CA ASN A 17 14.07 -14.40 -1.30
C ASN A 17 13.25 -15.71 -1.23
N GLY A 18 12.00 -15.67 -1.70
CA GLY A 18 11.08 -16.81 -1.68
C GLY A 18 10.45 -17.14 -0.32
N ARG A 19 10.79 -16.42 0.75
CA ARG A 19 10.16 -16.57 2.07
C ARG A 19 9.05 -15.54 2.26
N GLU A 20 7.88 -15.99 2.71
CA GLU A 20 6.80 -15.12 3.17
C GLU A 20 7.26 -14.37 4.42
N LEU A 21 7.09 -13.05 4.39
CA LEU A 21 7.40 -12.17 5.52
C LEU A 21 6.13 -11.79 6.27
N VAL A 22 5.07 -11.46 5.52
CA VAL A 22 3.76 -11.12 6.08
C VAL A 22 2.67 -11.49 5.09
N LYS A 23 1.51 -11.83 5.66
CA LYS A 23 0.27 -12.08 4.96
C LYS A 23 -0.85 -11.32 5.64
N PHE A 24 -1.60 -10.54 4.88
CA PHE A 24 -2.83 -9.90 5.32
C PHE A 24 -4.00 -10.51 4.57
N GLU A 25 -5.11 -10.72 5.26
CA GLU A 25 -6.31 -11.34 4.71
C GLU A 25 -7.52 -10.41 4.84
N GLY A 26 -8.42 -10.46 3.86
CA GLY A 26 -9.70 -9.75 3.87
C GLY A 26 -9.56 -8.28 4.26
N ALA A 27 -10.15 -7.92 5.40
CA ALA A 27 -10.18 -6.55 5.90
C ALA A 27 -8.77 -6.00 6.22
N GLU A 28 -7.83 -6.83 6.65
CA GLU A 28 -6.47 -6.38 6.96
C GLU A 28 -5.72 -6.00 5.69
N ALA A 29 -5.89 -6.77 4.60
CA ALA A 29 -5.29 -6.46 3.31
C ALA A 29 -5.83 -5.14 2.74
N ILE A 30 -7.13 -4.88 2.93
CA ILE A 30 -7.78 -3.63 2.49
C ILE A 30 -7.29 -2.43 3.32
N GLN A 31 -7.19 -2.57 4.64
CA GLN A 31 -6.72 -1.49 5.51
C GLN A 31 -5.27 -1.09 5.19
N GLU A 32 -4.41 -2.08 4.92
CA GLU A 32 -3.02 -1.81 4.57
C GLU A 32 -2.87 -1.08 3.22
N LEU A 33 -3.70 -1.46 2.24
CA LEU A 33 -3.83 -0.74 0.97
C LEU A 33 -4.23 0.73 1.17
N GLN A 34 -5.23 0.99 2.02
CA GLN A 34 -5.69 2.34 2.31
C GLN A 34 -4.59 3.17 2.99
N ARG A 35 -3.87 2.59 3.95
CA ARG A 35 -2.75 3.23 4.65
C ARG A 35 -1.68 3.69 3.66
N ILE A 36 -1.27 2.82 2.75
CA ILE A 36 -0.23 3.12 1.75
C ILE A 36 -0.72 4.17 0.76
N THR A 37 -1.96 4.05 0.29
CA THR A 37 -2.57 5.05 -0.60
C THR A 37 -2.63 6.43 0.05
N GLY A 38 -3.04 6.51 1.32
CA GLY A 38 -3.07 7.77 2.07
C GLY A 38 -1.68 8.40 2.22
N ASN A 39 -0.64 7.59 2.47
CA ASN A 39 0.73 8.08 2.54
C ASN A 39 1.24 8.59 1.18
N LEU A 40 0.91 7.91 0.07
CA LEU A 40 1.28 8.34 -1.28
C LEU A 40 0.55 9.63 -1.71
N GLN A 41 -0.70 9.79 -1.29
CA GLN A 41 -1.47 11.01 -1.57
C GLN A 41 -0.92 12.21 -0.79
N ARG A 42 -0.56 12.00 0.48
CA ARG A 42 0.06 13.04 1.32
C ARG A 42 1.40 13.49 0.73
N SER A 43 2.28 12.55 0.40
CA SER A 43 3.59 12.89 -0.19
C SER A 43 3.47 13.63 -1.53
N ARG A 44 2.48 13.27 -2.35
CA ARG A 44 2.21 14.00 -3.60
C ARG A 44 1.74 15.44 -3.36
N SER A 45 0.99 15.68 -2.29
CA SER A 45 0.48 17.01 -1.91
C SER A 45 1.60 17.89 -1.34
N GLU A 46 2.51 17.32 -0.56
CA GLU A 46 3.68 18.00 0.01
C GLU A 46 4.73 18.36 -1.07
N CYS A 47 4.93 17.47 -2.06
CA CYS A 47 5.80 17.74 -3.20
C CYS A 47 5.27 18.87 -4.10
N SER A 48 3.95 18.94 -4.32
CA SER A 48 3.35 20.01 -5.13
C SER A 48 3.36 21.38 -4.44
N SER A 49 3.34 21.43 -3.10
CA SER A 49 3.29 22.68 -2.33
C SER A 49 4.67 23.30 -2.09
N SER A 50 5.72 22.49 -2.01
CA SER A 50 7.12 22.95 -1.88
C SER A 50 7.65 23.64 -3.14
N GLN A 51 7.08 23.33 -4.32
CA GLN A 51 7.49 23.92 -5.60
C GLN A 51 6.91 25.34 -5.85
N LEU A 52 5.85 25.72 -5.13
CA LEU A 52 5.19 27.04 -5.26
C LEU A 52 5.73 28.10 -4.29
N LYS A 53 6.65 27.74 -3.39
CA LYS A 53 7.22 28.64 -2.37
C LYS A 53 8.64 29.13 -2.69
N GLN A 54 9.24 28.70 -3.81
CA GLN A 54 10.58 29.11 -4.26
C GLN A 54 10.57 29.97 -5.54
N GLY A 55 9.42 30.51 -5.95
CA GLY A 55 9.29 31.44 -7.08
C GLY A 55 9.10 32.87 -6.60
#